data_AF-A0A0P0W7T5-F1
#
_entry.id   AF-A0A0P0W7T5-F1
#
_cell.length_a   1.000
_cell.length_b   1.000
_cell.length_c   1.000
_cell.angle_alpha   90.00
_cell.angle_beta   90.00
_cell.angle_gamma   90.00
#
_symmetry.space_group_name_H-M   'P 1'
#
loop_
_entity.id
_entity.type
_entity.pdbx_description
1 polymer ?
#
loop_
_entity_poly.entity_id
_entity_poly.type
_entity_poly.pdbx_seq_one_letter_code
_entity_poly.pdbx_strand_id
1 'polypeptide(L)'
;AFKDAKITCLEFDDAIHGLRTSSMHCFEGPEWQHLKRGRESFAWGPVIKADPLGRCGAALAYGLQMIILKAAQVGHSLVGEDEPTCALSSTAVCIESSYLIDLRALDMNHVKDFAFVHGDISFL
;
A
#
# COMPACT_ATOMS: atom_id res chain seq x y z
N ALA A 1 10.09 3.36 -8.88
CA ALA A 1 9.82 2.04 -8.29
C ALA A 1 11.01 1.14 -8.56
N PHE A 2 11.42 0.30 -7.60
CA PHE A 2 12.40 -0.75 -7.86
C PHE A 2 11.87 -1.71 -8.94
N LYS A 3 12.74 -2.33 -9.74
CA LYS A 3 12.32 -3.44 -10.63
C LYS A 3 11.81 -4.64 -9.81
N ASP A 4 12.33 -4.71 -8.60
CA ASP A 4 12.02 -5.66 -7.56
C ASP A 4 10.62 -5.42 -6.97
N ALA A 5 9.89 -6.48 -6.65
CA ALA A 5 8.62 -6.42 -5.94
C ALA A 5 8.83 -6.19 -4.43
N LYS A 6 9.59 -5.14 -4.12
CA LYS A 6 9.83 -4.65 -2.76
C LYS A 6 9.16 -3.30 -2.58
N ILE A 7 8.50 -3.13 -1.45
CA ILE A 7 7.87 -1.87 -1.07
C ILE A 7 8.39 -1.48 0.29
N THR A 8 8.90 -0.25 0.40
CA THR A 8 9.42 0.30 1.65
C THR A 8 8.58 1.51 2.04
N CYS A 9 8.04 1.47 3.25
CA CYS A 9 7.37 2.61 3.85
C CYS A 9 8.39 3.40 4.66
N LEU A 10 8.45 4.70 4.39
CA LEU A 10 9.41 5.62 4.99
C LEU A 10 8.64 6.73 5.70
N GLU A 11 9.19 7.14 6.84
CA GLU A 11 8.73 8.29 7.62
C GLU A 11 9.86 9.31 7.62
N PHE A 12 9.51 10.59 7.60
CA PHE A 12 10.49 11.63 7.88
C PHE A 12 10.69 11.72 9.40
N ASP A 13 11.94 11.68 9.84
CA ASP A 13 12.34 11.77 11.24
C ASP A 13 13.07 13.11 11.44
N ASP A 14 12.39 14.04 12.12
CA ASP A 14 12.89 15.40 12.36
C ASP A 14 14.16 15.41 13.22
N ALA A 15 14.35 14.43 14.11
CA ALA A 15 15.50 14.41 15.02
C ALA A 15 16.82 14.18 14.26
N ILE A 16 16.75 13.42 13.16
CA ILE A 16 17.89 13.15 12.29
C ILE A 16 17.81 13.92 10.96
N HIS A 17 16.77 14.76 10.79
CA HIS A 17 16.41 15.41 9.52
C HIS A 17 16.52 14.47 8.31
N GLY A 18 15.97 13.26 8.44
CA GLY A 18 16.22 12.16 7.52
C GLY A 18 15.03 11.23 7.33
N LEU A 19 15.19 10.21 6.48
CA LEU A 19 14.17 9.19 6.27
C LEU A 19 14.46 7.97 7.14
N ARG A 20 13.46 7.54 7.90
CA ARG A 20 13.46 6.30 8.68
C ARG A 20 12.53 5.29 8.03
N THR A 21 13.00 4.06 7.86
CA THR A 21 12.15 2.97 7.40
C THR A 21 11.19 2.54 8.51
N SER A 22 9.88 2.65 8.26
CA SER A 22 8.85 2.12 9.16
C SER A 22 8.55 0.65 8.88
N SER A 23 8.47 0.26 7.61
CA SER A 23 8.28 -1.14 7.22
C SER A 23 8.88 -1.45 5.84
N MET A 24 9.15 -2.74 5.60
CA MET A 24 9.58 -3.27 4.32
C MET A 24 8.79 -4.55 3.99
N HIS A 25 8.21 -4.59 2.80
CA HIS A 25 7.41 -5.70 2.31
C HIS A 25 8.06 -6.27 1.05
N CYS A 26 8.63 -7.48 1.17
CA CYS A 26 9.35 -8.14 0.09
C CYS A 26 8.51 -9.29 -0.47
N PHE A 27 8.10 -9.17 -1.72
CA PHE A 27 7.37 -10.21 -2.46
C PHE A 27 8.28 -10.88 -3.47
N GLU A 28 9.48 -11.23 -3.03
CA GLU A 28 10.55 -11.78 -3.85
C GLU A 28 11.26 -12.94 -3.15
N GLY A 29 11.72 -13.91 -3.93
CA GLY A 29 12.36 -15.11 -3.39
C GLY A 29 11.70 -16.37 -3.92
N PRO A 30 12.23 -17.55 -3.56
CA PRO A 30 11.67 -18.84 -3.95
C PRO A 30 10.18 -18.99 -3.64
N GLU A 31 9.76 -18.47 -2.48
CA GLU A 31 8.38 -18.53 -2.00
C GLU A 31 7.41 -17.71 -2.86
N TRP A 32 7.89 -16.67 -3.56
CA TRP A 32 7.07 -15.79 -4.40
C TRP A 32 7.18 -16.08 -5.90
N GLN A 33 7.96 -17.09 -6.32
CA GLN A 33 8.13 -17.41 -7.74
C GLN A 33 6.81 -17.74 -8.44
N HIS A 34 5.87 -18.33 -7.72
CA HIS A 34 4.53 -18.64 -8.22
C HIS A 34 3.76 -17.37 -8.65
N LEU A 35 4.05 -16.22 -8.05
CA LEU A 35 3.45 -14.93 -8.44
C LEU A 35 3.89 -14.46 -9.83
N LYS A 36 5.12 -14.81 -10.24
CA LYS A 36 5.68 -14.45 -11.54
C LYS A 36 5.13 -15.30 -12.68
N ARG A 37 4.56 -16.48 -12.36
CA ARG A 37 3.98 -17.46 -13.31
C ARG A 37 4.92 -17.79 -14.48
N GLY A 38 6.18 -18.11 -14.15
CA GLY A 38 7.18 -18.48 -15.14
C GLY A 38 7.73 -17.32 -15.98
N ARG A 39 7.29 -16.08 -15.74
CA ARG A 39 7.93 -14.91 -16.35
C ARG A 39 9.24 -14.59 -15.65
N GLU A 40 10.30 -14.49 -16.43
CA GLU A 40 11.64 -14.18 -15.93
C GLU A 40 11.91 -12.68 -15.89
N SER A 41 11.15 -11.89 -16.65
CA SER A 41 11.29 -10.43 -16.70
C SER A 41 9.95 -9.71 -16.76
N PHE A 42 9.94 -8.49 -16.24
CA PHE A 42 8.81 -7.57 -16.28
C PHE A 42 9.31 -6.22 -16.79
N ALA A 43 8.62 -5.65 -17.78
CA ALA A 43 9.01 -4.37 -18.37
C ALA A 43 8.91 -3.21 -17.37
N TRP A 44 8.02 -3.33 -16.38
CA TRP A 44 7.71 -2.31 -15.39
C TRP A 44 7.82 -2.90 -13.98
N GLY A 45 8.36 -2.12 -13.05
CA GLY A 45 8.32 -2.43 -11.62
C GLY A 45 6.92 -2.23 -11.04
N PRO A 46 6.75 -2.41 -9.71
CA PRO A 46 5.46 -2.22 -9.06
C PRO A 46 4.92 -0.80 -9.25
N VAL A 47 3.64 -0.69 -9.59
CA VAL A 47 2.91 0.59 -9.63
C VAL A 47 2.19 0.76 -8.30
N ILE A 48 2.53 1.80 -7.54
CA ILE A 48 2.03 2.02 -6.18
C ILE A 48 1.09 3.23 -6.16
N LYS A 49 -0.07 3.10 -5.50
CA LYS A 49 -1.02 4.20 -5.27
C LYS A 49 -1.53 4.14 -3.83
N ALA A 50 -1.94 5.28 -3.29
CA ALA A 50 -2.49 5.40 -1.95
C ALA A 50 -3.97 5.79 -2.01
N ASP A 51 -4.76 5.26 -1.08
CA ASP A 51 -6.13 5.71 -0.85
C ASP A 51 -6.11 7.18 -0.41
N PRO A 52 -6.89 8.09 -1.05
CA PRO A 52 -7.03 9.48 -0.61
C PRO A 52 -7.44 9.65 0.86
N LEU A 53 -8.14 8.68 1.44
CA LEU A 53 -8.53 8.68 2.86
C LEU A 53 -7.47 8.05 3.78
N GLY A 54 -6.32 7.64 3.26
CA GLY A 54 -5.23 7.09 4.06
C GLY A 54 -5.49 5.70 4.66
N ARG A 55 -6.54 4.98 4.23
CA ARG A 55 -6.92 3.67 4.78
C ARG A 55 -5.99 2.54 4.34
N CYS A 56 -5.45 2.63 3.13
CA CYS A 56 -4.48 1.66 2.61
C CYS A 56 -3.64 2.23 1.47
N GLY A 57 -2.51 1.57 1.21
CA GLY A 57 -1.80 1.64 -0.06
C GLY A 57 -2.06 0.38 -0.87
N ALA A 58 -1.93 0.47 -2.19
CA ALA A 58 -1.98 -0.68 -3.08
C ALA A 58 -0.84 -0.63 -4.09
N ALA A 59 -0.29 -1.80 -4.42
CA ALA A 59 0.77 -1.93 -5.40
C ALA A 59 0.45 -3.05 -6.40
N LEU A 60 0.43 -2.73 -7.68
CA LEU A 60 0.33 -3.71 -8.74
C LEU A 60 1.73 -4.23 -9.08
N ALA A 61 2.00 -5.48 -8.75
CA ALA A 61 3.22 -6.19 -9.07
C ALA A 61 2.96 -7.35 -10.03
N TYR A 62 3.99 -7.77 -10.76
CA TYR A 62 3.95 -8.91 -11.67
C TYR A 62 2.76 -8.91 -12.65
N GLY A 63 2.27 -7.72 -13.02
CA GLY A 63 1.17 -7.47 -13.96
C GLY A 63 -0.25 -7.77 -13.45
N LEU A 64 -0.43 -8.73 -12.52
CA LEU A 64 -1.75 -9.19 -12.06
C LEU A 64 -1.81 -9.50 -10.56
N GLN A 65 -0.78 -9.17 -9.80
CA GLN A 65 -0.76 -9.36 -8.35
C GLN A 65 -0.96 -8.00 -7.68
N MET A 66 -2.10 -7.82 -7.02
CA MET A 66 -2.37 -6.61 -6.25
C MET A 66 -1.94 -6.85 -4.80
N ILE A 67 -0.95 -6.10 -4.35
CA ILE A 67 -0.50 -6.07 -2.96
C ILE A 67 -1.28 -4.95 -2.26
N ILE A 68 -1.95 -5.27 -1.16
CA ILE A 68 -2.60 -4.28 -0.31
C ILE A 68 -1.74 -4.07 0.94
N LEU A 69 -1.44 -2.81 1.24
CA LEU A 69 -0.76 -2.34 2.45
C LEU A 69 -1.80 -1.68 3.34
N LYS A 70 -2.31 -2.42 4.32
CA LYS A 70 -3.34 -1.92 5.22
C LYS A 70 -2.71 -0.93 6.20
N ALA A 71 -3.27 0.28 6.26
CA ALA A 71 -2.89 1.25 7.28
C ALA A 71 -3.32 0.76 8.66
N ALA A 72 -2.47 0.93 9.66
CA ALA A 72 -2.88 0.93 11.05
C ALA A 72 -3.79 2.15 11.24
N GLN A 73 -5.04 1.95 11.65
CA GLN A 73 -5.91 3.07 11.98
C GLN A 73 -5.36 3.78 13.21
N VAL A 74 -4.73 4.94 13.03
CA VAL A 74 -4.37 5.82 14.14
C VAL A 74 -5.64 6.59 14.54
N GLY A 75 -6.38 6.04 15.49
CA GLY A 75 -7.32 6.78 16.34
C GLY A 75 -8.45 7.55 15.65
N HIS A 76 -9.40 6.85 15.02
CA HIS A 76 -10.79 7.34 15.02
C HIS A 76 -11.46 6.93 16.35
N SER A 77 -10.98 7.48 17.46
CA SER A 77 -11.71 7.45 18.73
C SER A 77 -12.55 8.73 18.80
N LEU A 78 -13.62 8.78 18.03
CA LEU A 78 -14.63 9.84 18.12
C LEU A 78 -15.76 9.38 19.03
N VAL A 79 -15.62 9.56 20.35
CA VAL A 79 -16.73 10.04 21.20
C VAL A 79 -16.12 10.85 22.35
N GLY A 80 -16.43 12.15 22.33
CA GLY A 80 -16.07 13.15 23.31
C GLY A 80 -16.17 14.52 22.64
N GLU A 81 -17.39 15.01 22.49
CA GLU A 81 -17.64 16.38 22.02
C GLU A 81 -16.93 17.37 22.94
N ASP A 82 -15.95 18.08 22.39
CA ASP A 82 -15.73 19.53 22.54
C ASP A 82 -14.29 19.89 22.11
N GLU A 83 -14.16 20.99 21.36
CA GLU A 83 -12.93 21.77 21.12
C GLU A 83 -11.89 21.27 20.09
N PRO A 84 -11.13 22.22 19.52
CA PRO A 84 -11.19 22.64 18.14
C PRO A 84 -10.36 21.74 17.22
N THR A 85 -10.63 21.86 15.91
CA THR A 85 -9.81 21.39 14.79
C THR A 85 -8.30 21.49 15.08
N CYS A 86 -7.72 20.43 15.65
CA CYS A 86 -6.30 20.25 15.75
C CYS A 86 -5.86 19.57 14.45
N ALA A 87 -5.73 20.36 13.39
CA ALA A 87 -4.59 20.16 12.51
C ALA A 87 -3.34 20.14 13.40
N LEU A 88 -2.37 19.26 13.11
CA LEU A 88 -1.09 19.03 13.82
C LEU A 88 -0.99 17.65 14.52
N SER A 89 -1.05 16.59 13.73
CA SER A 89 0.08 15.66 13.67
C SER A 89 -0.01 14.93 12.34
N SER A 90 0.93 15.20 11.45
CA SER A 90 1.16 14.33 10.30
C SER A 90 1.74 13.01 10.83
N THR A 91 0.96 12.24 11.60
CA THR A 91 1.36 10.87 11.94
C THR A 91 1.43 10.14 10.61
N ALA A 92 2.65 9.85 10.18
CA ALA A 92 2.87 9.02 9.03
C ALA A 92 2.04 7.74 9.20
N VAL A 93 1.35 7.34 8.13
CA VAL A 93 0.53 6.13 8.15
C VAL A 93 1.46 4.93 8.34
N CYS A 94 1.33 4.25 9.47
CA CYS A 94 2.02 2.99 9.72
C CYS A 94 1.26 1.85 9.01
N ILE A 95 1.97 0.85 8.50
CA ILE A 95 1.36 -0.33 7.87
C ILE A 95 1.17 -1.42 8.92
N GLU A 96 -0.08 -1.82 9.15
CA GLU A 96 -0.43 -2.89 10.09
C GLU A 96 -0.11 -4.27 9.48
N SER A 97 -0.53 -4.48 8.25
CA SER A 97 -0.38 -5.76 7.55
C SER A 97 -0.39 -5.59 6.05
N SER A 98 0.11 -6.61 5.35
CA SER A 98 0.06 -6.67 3.89
C SER A 98 -0.46 -8.00 3.40
N TYR A 99 -1.28 -7.99 2.35
CA TYR A 99 -1.79 -9.21 1.73
C TYR A 99 -1.89 -9.07 0.21
N LEU A 100 -2.07 -10.20 -0.48
CA LEU A 100 -2.12 -10.28 -1.93
C LEU A 100 -3.52 -10.63 -2.41
N ILE A 101 -3.90 -10.05 -3.55
CA ILE A 101 -5.09 -10.40 -4.32
C ILE A 101 -4.61 -10.83 -5.72
N ASP A 102 -4.89 -12.07 -6.11
CA ASP A 102 -4.67 -12.53 -7.50
C ASP A 102 -5.81 -12.03 -8.37
N LEU A 103 -5.56 -11.02 -9.19
CA LEU A 103 -6.59 -10.37 -10.00
C LEU A 103 -7.23 -11.32 -11.03
N ARG A 104 -6.58 -12.44 -11.35
CA ARG A 104 -7.18 -13.47 -12.23
C ARG A 104 -8.30 -14.26 -11.56
N ALA A 105 -8.28 -14.39 -10.24
CA ALA A 105 -9.40 -14.96 -9.51
C ALA A 105 -10.65 -14.06 -9.63
N LEU A 106 -10.48 -12.81 -10.06
CA LEU A 106 -11.51 -11.83 -10.35
C LEU A 106 -11.74 -11.64 -11.86
N ASP A 107 -11.33 -12.61 -12.70
CA ASP A 107 -11.49 -12.61 -14.16
C ASP A 107 -10.76 -11.46 -14.90
N MET A 108 -9.69 -10.90 -14.29
CA MET A 108 -8.84 -9.90 -14.94
C MET A 108 -7.68 -10.54 -15.71
N ASN A 109 -7.57 -10.19 -17.00
CA ASN A 109 -6.50 -10.69 -17.88
C ASN A 109 -5.33 -9.70 -18.06
N HIS A 110 -5.64 -8.41 -18.14
CA HIS A 110 -4.64 -7.35 -18.35
C HIS A 110 -5.02 -6.10 -17.57
N VAL A 111 -4.07 -5.55 -16.82
CA VAL A 111 -4.23 -4.28 -16.11
C VAL A 111 -3.23 -3.28 -16.70
N LYS A 112 -3.75 -2.17 -17.23
CA LYS A 112 -2.91 -1.07 -17.75
C LYS A 112 -2.57 -0.08 -16.63
N ASP A 113 -3.55 0.22 -15.80
CA ASP A 113 -3.43 1.08 -14.64
C ASP A 113 -4.59 0.77 -13.66
N PHE A 114 -4.49 1.24 -12.43
CA PHE A 114 -5.56 1.18 -11.42
C PHE A 114 -5.64 2.52 -10.69
N ALA A 115 -6.74 2.88 -10.03
CA ALA A 115 -6.76 4.10 -9.21
C ALA A 115 -7.75 3.92 -8.05
N PHE A 116 -7.50 4.62 -6.96
CA PHE A 116 -8.50 4.79 -5.92
C PHE A 116 -9.52 5.83 -6.38
N VAL A 117 -10.81 5.49 -6.25
CA VAL A 117 -11.91 6.40 -6.55
C VAL A 117 -12.20 7.26 -5.32
N HIS A 118 -12.62 8.50 -5.54
CA HIS A 118 -13.03 9.41 -4.48
C HIS A 118 -14.50 9.17 -4.14
N GLY A 119 -14.85 9.15 -2.85
CA GLY A 119 -16.25 9.14 -2.41
C GLY A 119 -16.83 7.76 -2.03
N ASP A 120 -16.06 6.68 -2.16
CA ASP A 120 -16.50 5.36 -1.68
C ASP A 120 -16.39 5.26 -0.14
N ILE A 121 -17.48 5.66 0.52
CA ILE A 121 -17.80 5.33 1.90
C ILE A 121 -18.88 4.26 1.83
N SER A 122 -18.50 3.00 1.77
CA SER A 122 -19.46 1.91 1.93
C SER A 122 -18.83 0.84 2.80
N PHE A 123 -19.12 0.96 4.11
CA PHE A 123 -19.12 -0.17 5.01
C PHE A 123 -20.24 -1.11 4.55
N LEU A 124 -19.89 -2.28 4.04
CA LEU A 124 -20.76 -3.45 4.00
C LEU A 124 -19.94 -4.64 4.48
#